data_AF-A0A1I4ELB2-F1
#
_entry.id   AF-A0A1I4ELB2-F1
#
_cell.length_a   1.000
_cell.length_b   1.000
_cell.length_c   1.000
_cell.angle_alpha   90.00
_cell.angle_beta   90.00
_cell.angle_gamma   90.00
#
_symmetry.space_group_name_H-M   'P 1'
#
loop_
_entity.id
_entity.type
_entity.pdbx_description
1 polymer ?
#
loop_
_entity_poly.entity_id
_entity_poly.type
_entity_poly.pdbx_seq_one_letter_code
_entity_poly.pdbx_strand_id
1 'polypeptide(L)'
;MKRKIIALLCAMSLALTGCSSDVAKNKENGVGNLENEENAIKEPDLTQIRSICKLATLECYYHNVAKSTKAAGSGLMHLGESDRKFWTEYNGIVKIGVDMSKGTIDVDGTDVTVYMPNAEIISIKLDSESIQDPITDHDSFFNSNPIDSDDVTGAIDDAQSQIRASIENDSSLLASAQERAEKLIENYIDQLGEASDVKFNLRFESVGNSTSSDKTK
;
A
#
# COMPACT_ATOMS: atom_id res chain seq x y z
N MET A 1 -16.98 -45.75 22.83
CA MET A 1 -17.60 -44.62 23.55
C MET A 1 -18.55 -43.89 22.61
N LYS A 2 -19.86 -43.93 22.89
CA LYS A 2 -20.93 -43.46 22.00
C LYS A 2 -21.21 -41.98 22.29
N ARG A 3 -21.04 -41.09 21.32
CA ARG A 3 -21.51 -39.69 21.39
C ARG A 3 -22.92 -39.63 20.81
N LYS A 4 -23.91 -39.38 21.67
CA LYS A 4 -25.32 -39.20 21.27
C LYS A 4 -25.51 -37.78 20.76
N ILE A 5 -25.97 -37.66 19.52
CA ILE A 5 -26.49 -36.44 18.90
C ILE A 5 -27.88 -36.19 19.48
N ILE A 6 -28.12 -35.02 20.08
CA ILE A 6 -29.43 -34.60 20.54
C ILE A 6 -29.90 -33.50 19.58
N ALA A 7 -30.84 -33.87 18.70
CA ALA A 7 -31.60 -32.95 17.87
C ALA A 7 -32.72 -32.35 18.74
N LEU A 8 -32.74 -31.03 18.86
CA LEU A 8 -33.83 -30.29 19.50
C LEU A 8 -34.78 -29.77 18.42
N LEU A 9 -35.95 -30.41 18.32
CA LEU A 9 -37.13 -29.92 17.62
C LEU A 9 -37.79 -28.83 18.48
N CYS A 10 -37.93 -27.62 17.95
CA CYS A 10 -38.91 -26.65 18.44
C CYS A 10 -39.89 -26.31 17.32
N ALA A 11 -41.15 -26.61 17.58
CA ALA A 11 -42.27 -26.51 16.67
C ALA A 11 -42.79 -25.07 16.54
N MET A 12 -43.31 -24.81 15.33
CA MET A 12 -44.16 -23.71 14.88
C MET A 12 -45.06 -23.04 15.93
N SER A 13 -45.17 -21.72 15.85
CA SER A 13 -46.48 -21.05 15.76
C SER A 13 -46.36 -19.66 15.13
N LEU A 14 -46.97 -19.51 13.95
CA LEU A 14 -47.36 -18.20 13.41
C LEU A 14 -48.52 -17.66 14.27
N ALA A 15 -48.41 -16.41 14.70
CA ALA A 15 -49.55 -15.59 15.06
C ALA A 15 -49.44 -14.25 14.35
N LEU A 16 -50.14 -14.13 13.23
CA LEU A 16 -50.56 -12.86 12.65
C LEU A 16 -51.63 -12.27 13.59
N THR A 17 -51.34 -11.13 14.21
CA THR A 17 -52.39 -10.21 14.68
C THR A 17 -51.91 -8.78 14.44
N GLY A 18 -52.53 -8.14 13.45
CA GLY A 18 -52.50 -6.69 13.33
C GLY A 18 -53.39 -6.07 14.41
N CYS A 19 -53.09 -4.83 14.79
CA CYS A 19 -54.02 -3.99 15.52
C CYS A 19 -54.08 -2.63 14.81
N SER A 20 -55.19 -2.41 14.13
CA SER A 20 -55.72 -1.07 13.85
C SER A 20 -56.30 -0.50 15.14
N SER A 21 -55.94 0.76 15.40
CA SER A 21 -56.69 1.82 16.09
C SER A 21 -57.56 1.44 17.29
N ASP A 22 -57.13 1.90 18.48
CA ASP A 22 -58.05 2.50 19.44
C ASP A 22 -57.47 3.81 19.99
N VAL A 23 -58.29 4.85 19.84
CA VAL A 23 -58.08 6.23 20.27
C VAL A 23 -58.33 6.30 21.77
N ALA A 24 -57.30 6.60 22.55
CA ALA A 24 -57.46 7.13 23.90
C ALA A 24 -56.68 8.44 24.01
N LYS A 25 -57.43 9.54 24.05
CA LYS A 25 -56.94 10.90 24.28
C LYS A 25 -56.31 10.98 25.67
N ASN A 26 -55.06 11.43 25.76
CA ASN A 26 -54.65 12.23 26.90
C ASN A 26 -53.66 13.32 26.44
N LYS A 27 -54.03 14.58 26.67
CA LYS A 27 -53.23 15.78 26.41
C LYS A 27 -52.58 16.18 27.73
N GLU A 28 -51.24 16.18 27.80
CA GLU A 28 -50.48 17.31 28.33
C GLU A 28 -48.98 17.20 27.99
N ASN A 29 -48.56 18.05 27.04
CA ASN A 29 -47.29 18.76 26.89
C ASN A 29 -45.97 18.14 27.36
N GLY A 30 -45.18 17.66 26.38
CA GLY A 30 -43.72 17.51 26.45
C GLY A 30 -43.14 17.43 25.03
N VAL A 31 -42.40 18.46 24.64
CA VAL A 31 -41.92 18.75 23.27
C VAL A 31 -40.62 18.02 22.96
N GLY A 32 -40.57 17.36 21.80
CA GLY A 32 -39.36 17.07 21.01
C GLY A 32 -38.49 15.92 21.53
N ASN A 33 -37.90 15.05 20.72
CA ASN A 33 -37.88 14.89 19.28
C ASN A 33 -37.80 13.38 19.03
N LEU A 34 -38.57 12.90 18.05
CA LEU A 34 -38.18 11.73 17.28
C LEU A 34 -36.85 12.12 16.64
N GLU A 35 -35.76 11.47 17.04
CA GLU A 35 -34.49 11.60 16.35
C GLU A 35 -34.71 11.07 14.92
N ASN A 36 -34.95 12.01 14.01
CA ASN A 36 -34.67 11.83 12.61
C ASN A 36 -33.20 11.39 12.54
N GLU A 37 -32.94 10.13 12.22
CA GLU A 37 -31.73 9.79 11.49
C GLU A 37 -31.87 10.47 10.12
N GLU A 38 -31.57 11.77 10.11
CA GLU A 38 -31.26 12.50 8.90
C GLU A 38 -30.08 11.73 8.28
N ASN A 39 -30.32 11.19 7.09
CA ASN A 39 -29.35 10.45 6.31
C ASN A 39 -28.23 11.45 5.92
N ALA A 40 -27.34 11.72 6.87
CA ALA A 40 -26.29 12.70 6.73
C ALA A 40 -25.38 12.20 5.61
N ILE A 41 -25.32 12.95 4.51
CA ILE A 41 -24.49 12.62 3.36
C ILE A 41 -23.08 12.40 3.86
N LYS A 42 -22.60 11.17 3.72
CA LYS A 42 -21.26 10.80 4.18
C LYS A 42 -20.28 11.17 3.08
N GLU A 43 -19.53 12.25 3.29
CA GLU A 43 -18.55 12.72 2.33
C GLU A 43 -17.31 11.82 2.26
N PRO A 44 -16.65 11.72 1.10
CA PRO A 44 -15.38 11.00 0.98
C PRO A 44 -14.31 11.59 1.89
N ASP A 45 -13.59 10.73 2.60
CA ASP A 45 -12.56 11.14 3.57
C ASP A 45 -11.15 10.81 3.09
N LEU A 46 -10.25 11.78 3.20
CA LEU A 46 -8.83 11.63 2.86
C LEU A 46 -8.16 10.51 3.67
N THR A 47 -8.58 10.27 4.92
CA THR A 47 -7.99 9.19 5.74
C THR A 47 -8.34 7.81 5.19
N GLN A 48 -9.57 7.63 4.67
CA GLN A 48 -9.95 6.40 3.97
C GLN A 48 -9.15 6.22 2.68
N ILE A 49 -9.03 7.27 1.87
CA ILE A 49 -8.21 7.24 0.65
C ILE A 49 -6.75 6.89 0.94
N ARG A 50 -6.15 7.48 1.97
CA ARG A 50 -4.78 7.13 2.41
C ARG A 50 -4.68 5.66 2.80
N SER A 51 -5.69 5.12 3.47
CA SER A 51 -5.72 3.71 3.86
C SER A 51 -5.84 2.80 2.63
N ILE A 52 -6.68 3.19 1.66
CA ILE A 52 -6.83 2.49 0.38
C ILE A 52 -5.50 2.46 -0.38
N CYS A 53 -4.79 3.57 -0.52
CA CYS A 53 -3.50 3.59 -1.23
C CYS A 53 -2.42 2.73 -0.55
N LYS A 54 -2.42 2.67 0.79
CA LYS A 54 -1.56 1.73 1.53
C LYS A 54 -1.92 0.27 1.22
N LEU A 55 -3.20 -0.07 1.10
CA LEU A 55 -3.67 -1.41 0.73
C LEU A 55 -3.45 -1.72 -0.76
N ALA A 56 -3.47 -0.69 -1.61
CA ALA A 56 -3.23 -0.79 -3.04
C ALA A 56 -1.74 -1.03 -3.37
N THR A 57 -0.84 -0.74 -2.42
CA THR A 57 0.61 -0.87 -2.58
C THR A 57 0.99 -2.30 -2.98
N LEU A 58 1.74 -2.43 -4.06
CA LEU A 58 2.31 -3.69 -4.53
C LEU A 58 3.52 -4.05 -3.66
N GLU A 59 3.52 -5.26 -3.11
CA GLU A 59 4.70 -5.84 -2.44
C GLU A 59 5.36 -6.86 -3.36
N CYS A 60 6.54 -6.50 -3.88
CA CYS A 60 7.31 -7.30 -4.81
C CYS A 60 8.49 -7.95 -4.09
N TYR A 61 8.40 -9.25 -3.87
CA TYR A 61 9.47 -10.06 -3.29
C TYR A 61 10.45 -10.45 -4.40
N TYR A 62 11.75 -10.29 -4.15
CA TYR A 62 12.78 -10.65 -5.09
C TYR A 62 13.90 -11.45 -4.43
N HIS A 63 14.56 -12.25 -5.26
CA HIS A 63 15.83 -12.89 -4.97
C HIS A 63 16.86 -12.32 -5.95
N ASN A 64 18.01 -11.89 -5.45
CA ASN A 64 19.04 -11.26 -6.27
C ASN A 64 20.44 -11.76 -5.93
N VAL A 65 21.37 -11.56 -6.85
CA VAL A 65 22.79 -11.89 -6.71
C VAL A 65 23.60 -10.60 -6.85
N ALA A 66 24.17 -10.12 -5.76
CA ALA A 66 25.14 -9.03 -5.80
C ALA A 66 26.48 -9.58 -6.28
N LYS A 67 27.12 -8.89 -7.22
CA LYS A 67 28.41 -9.29 -7.81
C LYS A 67 29.37 -8.13 -7.77
N SER A 68 30.60 -8.36 -7.34
CA SER A 68 31.64 -7.33 -7.35
C SER A 68 33.03 -7.94 -7.50
N THR A 69 34.03 -7.08 -7.65
CA THR A 69 35.44 -7.43 -7.72
C THR A 69 36.20 -6.62 -6.68
N LYS A 70 36.82 -7.29 -5.70
CA LYS A 70 37.76 -6.66 -4.77
C LYS A 70 39.11 -6.56 -5.48
N ALA A 71 39.58 -5.34 -5.71
CA ALA A 71 40.90 -5.10 -6.30
C ALA A 71 42.01 -5.49 -5.32
N ALA A 72 43.16 -5.91 -5.83
CA ALA A 72 44.37 -6.03 -5.02
C ALA A 72 44.80 -4.64 -4.51
N GLY A 73 45.25 -4.58 -3.26
CA GLY A 73 45.83 -3.36 -2.70
C GLY A 73 47.16 -2.99 -3.36
N SER A 74 47.62 -1.77 -3.12
CA SER A 74 48.84 -1.22 -3.74
C SER A 74 49.97 -1.04 -2.74
N GLY A 75 51.17 -1.50 -3.08
CA GLY A 75 52.39 -1.35 -2.27
C GLY A 75 52.88 -2.64 -1.65
N LEU A 76 54.00 -2.58 -0.92
CA LEU A 76 54.68 -3.76 -0.38
C LEU A 76 53.85 -4.56 0.62
N MET A 77 52.88 -3.94 1.29
CA MET A 77 51.99 -4.59 2.27
C MET A 77 50.95 -5.51 1.62
N HIS A 78 50.74 -5.37 0.31
CA HIS A 78 49.75 -6.13 -0.47
C HIS A 78 50.42 -7.16 -1.39
N LEU A 79 51.69 -7.51 -1.13
CA LEU A 79 52.41 -8.52 -1.90
C LEU A 79 51.78 -9.90 -1.71
N GLY A 80 51.27 -10.49 -2.79
CA GLY A 80 50.52 -11.75 -2.75
C GLY A 80 49.00 -11.59 -2.74
N GLU A 81 48.50 -10.37 -2.86
CA GLU A 81 47.10 -10.10 -3.19
C GLU A 81 46.88 -10.16 -4.71
N SER A 82 45.74 -10.69 -5.11
CA SER A 82 45.20 -10.55 -6.47
C SER A 82 43.75 -10.09 -6.42
N ASP A 83 43.29 -9.50 -7.52
CA ASP A 83 41.88 -9.20 -7.72
C ASP A 83 41.04 -10.46 -7.48
N ARG A 84 39.88 -10.27 -6.87
CA ARG A 84 39.00 -11.37 -6.47
C ARG A 84 37.57 -11.04 -6.82
N LYS A 85 36.94 -11.85 -7.67
CA LYS A 85 35.51 -11.70 -7.96
C LYS A 85 34.73 -12.49 -6.94
N PHE A 86 33.63 -11.91 -6.51
CA PHE A 86 32.75 -12.57 -5.57
C PHE A 86 31.29 -12.25 -5.88
N TRP A 87 30.42 -13.11 -5.40
CA TRP A 87 28.99 -12.88 -5.41
C TRP A 87 28.33 -13.40 -4.14
N THR A 88 27.30 -12.70 -3.71
CA THR A 88 26.44 -13.10 -2.59
C THR A 88 24.99 -13.07 -3.06
N GLU A 89 24.22 -14.05 -2.62
CA GLU A 89 22.79 -14.12 -2.88
C GLU A 89 22.04 -13.52 -1.69
N TYR A 90 20.95 -12.82 -1.96
CA TYR A 90 20.11 -12.22 -0.94
C TYR A 90 18.68 -12.04 -1.46
N ASN A 91 17.74 -11.90 -0.53
CA ASN A 91 16.36 -11.57 -0.80
C ASN A 91 16.04 -10.13 -0.39
N GLY A 92 14.98 -9.59 -0.97
CA GLY A 92 14.42 -8.33 -0.53
C GLY A 92 12.99 -8.12 -0.97
N ILE A 93 12.43 -7.00 -0.53
CA ILE A 93 11.06 -6.59 -0.82
C ILE A 93 11.09 -5.15 -1.32
N VAL A 94 10.47 -4.90 -2.46
CA VAL A 94 10.17 -3.55 -2.95
C VAL A 94 8.68 -3.32 -2.77
N LYS A 95 8.32 -2.16 -2.20
CA LYS A 95 6.96 -1.65 -2.15
C LYS A 95 6.78 -0.54 -3.18
N ILE A 96 5.79 -0.67 -4.05
CA ILE A 96 5.49 0.28 -5.13
C ILE A 96 4.04 0.71 -5.01
N GLY A 97 3.78 2.01 -5.01
CA GLY A 97 2.43 2.52 -4.82
C GLY A 97 2.37 4.04 -4.78
N VAL A 98 1.23 4.57 -4.36
CA VAL A 98 0.97 6.00 -4.29
C VAL A 98 1.07 6.47 -2.84
N ASP A 99 1.97 7.41 -2.57
CA ASP A 99 2.07 8.04 -1.25
C ASP A 99 1.08 9.21 -1.10
N MET A 100 -0.16 8.88 -0.68
CA MET A 100 -1.20 9.88 -0.40
C MET A 100 -0.95 10.77 0.82
N SER A 101 0.22 10.68 1.49
CA SER A 101 0.63 11.75 2.40
C SER A 101 0.99 13.04 1.66
N LYS A 102 1.35 12.93 0.37
CA LYS A 102 1.69 14.03 -0.54
C LYS A 102 0.51 14.55 -1.36
N GLY A 103 -0.66 13.90 -1.25
CA GLY A 103 -1.89 14.24 -1.97
C GLY A 103 -2.96 14.87 -1.06
N THR A 104 -4.04 15.32 -1.67
CA THR A 104 -5.23 15.84 -0.98
C THR A 104 -6.52 15.50 -1.74
N ILE A 105 -7.65 15.77 -1.12
CA ILE A 105 -8.98 15.70 -1.73
C ILE A 105 -9.64 17.09 -1.64
N ASP A 106 -10.43 17.43 -2.65
CA ASP A 106 -11.38 18.55 -2.63
C ASP A 106 -12.78 18.03 -2.93
N VAL A 107 -13.76 18.47 -2.14
CA VAL A 107 -15.15 18.03 -2.21
C VAL A 107 -16.04 19.28 -2.27
N ASP A 108 -16.70 19.47 -3.41
CA ASP A 108 -17.68 20.55 -3.62
C ASP A 108 -19.03 19.92 -3.97
N GLY A 109 -19.86 19.73 -2.94
CA GLY A 109 -21.13 19.02 -3.06
C GLY A 109 -20.93 17.56 -3.51
N THR A 110 -21.28 17.26 -4.76
CA THR A 110 -21.12 15.92 -5.36
C THR A 110 -19.84 15.78 -6.17
N ASP A 111 -19.13 16.87 -6.45
CA ASP A 111 -17.90 16.84 -7.24
C ASP A 111 -16.70 16.56 -6.34
N VAL A 112 -15.97 15.49 -6.66
CA VAL A 112 -14.85 14.99 -5.85
C VAL A 112 -13.58 15.00 -6.68
N THR A 113 -12.55 15.68 -6.19
CA THR A 113 -11.23 15.74 -6.83
C THR A 113 -10.19 15.13 -5.94
N VAL A 114 -9.51 14.10 -6.42
CA VAL A 114 -8.37 13.51 -5.73
C VAL A 114 -7.10 14.03 -6.40
N TYR A 115 -6.37 14.87 -5.68
CA TYR A 115 -5.05 15.34 -6.08
C TYR A 115 -4.02 14.28 -5.68
N MET A 116 -3.72 13.40 -6.65
CA MET A 116 -2.95 12.19 -6.45
C MET A 116 -1.52 12.36 -6.99
N PRO A 117 -0.47 12.08 -6.19
CA PRO A 117 0.89 12.03 -6.68
C PRO A 117 1.08 10.78 -7.56
N ASN A 118 2.08 10.82 -8.43
CA ASN A 118 2.43 9.65 -9.23
C ASN A 118 2.91 8.49 -8.32
N ALA A 119 2.62 7.26 -8.73
CA ALA A 119 3.17 6.07 -8.10
C ALA A 119 4.70 6.08 -8.14
N GLU A 120 5.30 5.59 -7.06
CA GLU A 120 6.74 5.59 -6.83
C GLU A 120 7.12 4.36 -6.00
N ILE A 121 8.43 4.20 -5.77
CA ILE A 121 8.95 3.25 -4.81
C ILE A 121 8.71 3.80 -3.40
N ILE A 122 7.83 3.15 -2.63
CA ILE A 122 7.54 3.47 -1.24
C ILE A 122 8.67 3.01 -0.32
N SER A 123 9.22 1.81 -0.58
CA SER A 123 10.38 1.32 0.17
C SER A 123 11.10 0.20 -0.57
N ILE A 124 12.41 0.11 -0.39
CA ILE A 124 13.21 -1.09 -0.73
C ILE A 124 13.79 -1.59 0.59
N LYS A 125 13.60 -2.87 0.88
CA LYS A 125 14.11 -3.50 2.11
C LYS A 125 14.87 -4.76 1.75
N LEU A 126 16.12 -4.82 2.23
CA LEU A 126 16.93 -6.02 2.27
C LEU A 126 16.42 -6.94 3.37
N ASP A 127 16.35 -8.24 3.09
CA ASP A 127 16.23 -9.25 4.14
C ASP A 127 17.64 -9.65 4.60
N SER A 128 18.12 -9.01 5.65
CA SER A 128 19.49 -9.21 6.16
C SER A 128 19.76 -10.65 6.61
N GLU A 129 18.74 -11.39 7.02
CA GLU A 129 18.90 -12.80 7.44
C GLU A 129 19.05 -13.75 6.24
N SER A 130 18.73 -13.28 5.02
CA SER A 130 18.84 -14.06 3.79
C SER A 130 20.19 -13.95 3.08
N ILE A 131 21.09 -13.08 3.56
CA ILE A 131 22.39 -12.86 2.94
C ILE A 131 23.24 -14.13 3.10
N GLN A 132 23.64 -14.72 1.98
CA GLN A 132 24.49 -15.91 1.93
C GLN A 132 25.97 -15.52 2.02
N ASP A 133 26.79 -16.45 2.51
CA ASP A 133 28.25 -16.29 2.50
C ASP A 133 28.74 -16.04 1.06
N PRO A 134 29.66 -15.08 0.84
CA PRO A 134 30.12 -14.75 -0.50
C PRO A 134 30.90 -15.91 -1.12
N ILE A 135 30.53 -16.28 -2.34
CA ILE A 135 31.26 -17.25 -3.16
C ILE A 135 32.28 -16.49 -3.99
N THR A 136 33.49 -17.04 -4.12
CA THR A 136 34.58 -16.41 -4.88
C THR A 136 34.98 -17.23 -6.11
N ASP A 137 35.49 -16.56 -7.15
CA ASP A 137 35.91 -17.22 -8.39
C ASP A 137 37.20 -18.05 -8.25
N HIS A 138 38.05 -17.71 -7.28
CA HIS A 138 39.31 -18.37 -7.01
C HIS A 138 39.59 -18.51 -5.51
N ASP A 139 39.49 -19.74 -4.99
CA ASP A 139 40.04 -20.11 -3.69
C ASP A 139 41.52 -20.53 -3.86
N SER A 140 42.40 -19.54 -3.97
CA SER A 140 43.83 -19.80 -3.84
C SER A 140 44.22 -19.71 -2.37
N PHE A 141 44.78 -20.79 -1.81
CA PHE A 141 45.35 -20.84 -0.45
C PHE A 141 46.38 -19.72 -0.18
N PHE A 142 46.91 -19.10 -1.25
CA PHE A 142 47.94 -18.08 -1.21
C PHE A 142 47.45 -16.65 -1.48
N ASN A 143 46.19 -16.43 -1.88
CA ASN A 143 45.69 -15.07 -2.12
C ASN A 143 45.38 -14.39 -0.77
N SER A 144 46.14 -13.36 -0.43
CA SER A 144 46.01 -12.62 0.83
C SER A 144 44.90 -11.55 0.80
N ASN A 145 43.98 -11.60 -0.17
CA ASN A 145 42.87 -10.66 -0.36
C ASN A 145 41.51 -11.29 0.03
N PRO A 146 41.18 -11.44 1.33
CA PRO A 146 39.89 -11.98 1.76
C PRO A 146 38.76 -11.00 1.47
N ILE A 147 37.59 -11.52 1.09
CA ILE A 147 36.35 -10.73 1.04
C ILE A 147 35.86 -10.52 2.47
N ASP A 148 35.59 -9.28 2.83
CA ASP A 148 35.07 -8.91 4.14
C ASP A 148 33.63 -8.37 4.06
N SER A 149 33.06 -7.97 5.21
CA SER A 149 31.69 -7.49 5.29
C SER A 149 31.46 -6.18 4.55
N ASP A 150 32.49 -5.33 4.44
CA ASP A 150 32.36 -4.02 3.80
C ASP A 150 32.30 -4.21 2.28
N ASP A 151 33.08 -5.14 1.73
CA ASP A 151 32.99 -5.53 0.32
C ASP A 151 31.59 -6.06 -0.03
N VAL A 152 31.05 -6.95 0.82
CA VAL A 152 29.72 -7.54 0.64
C VAL A 152 28.63 -6.47 0.71
N THR A 153 28.73 -5.56 1.69
CA THR A 153 27.78 -4.44 1.85
C THR A 153 27.80 -3.55 0.62
N GLY A 154 28.99 -3.15 0.14
CA GLY A 154 29.12 -2.34 -1.07
C GLY A 154 28.51 -3.01 -2.31
N ALA A 155 28.75 -4.31 -2.50
CA ALA A 155 28.17 -5.06 -3.61
C ALA A 155 26.63 -5.12 -3.56
N ILE A 156 26.05 -5.26 -2.36
CA ILE A 156 24.60 -5.25 -2.16
C ILE A 156 24.01 -3.85 -2.40
N ASP A 157 24.68 -2.80 -1.93
CA ASP A 157 24.24 -1.40 -2.13
C ASP A 157 24.23 -1.03 -3.62
N ASP A 158 25.26 -1.43 -4.36
CA ASP A 158 25.33 -1.26 -5.81
C ASP A 158 24.20 -2.02 -6.52
N ALA A 159 23.95 -3.26 -6.11
CA ALA A 159 22.88 -4.08 -6.67
C ALA A 159 21.48 -3.51 -6.35
N GLN A 160 21.24 -3.00 -5.14
CA GLN A 160 19.99 -2.34 -4.78
C GLN A 160 19.78 -1.03 -5.54
N SER A 161 20.86 -0.28 -5.80
CA SER A 161 20.81 0.92 -6.62
C SER A 161 20.38 0.61 -8.05
N GLN A 162 20.84 -0.51 -8.61
CA GLN A 162 20.40 -0.99 -9.93
C GLN A 162 18.92 -1.43 -9.93
N ILE A 163 18.46 -2.13 -8.88
CA ILE A 163 17.04 -2.48 -8.73
C ILE A 163 16.18 -1.22 -8.69
N ARG A 164 16.57 -0.22 -7.86
CA ARG A 164 15.87 1.07 -7.78
C ARG A 164 15.76 1.72 -9.16
N ALA A 165 16.88 1.87 -9.86
CA ALA A 165 16.90 2.47 -11.18
C ALA A 165 16.06 1.67 -12.20
N SER A 166 16.05 0.34 -12.13
CA SER A 166 15.23 -0.49 -13.01
C SER A 166 13.74 -0.24 -12.81
N ILE A 167 13.29 -0.05 -11.57
CA ILE A 167 11.88 0.17 -11.24
C ILE A 167 11.47 1.60 -11.55
N GLU A 168 12.31 2.58 -11.24
CA GLU A 168 12.06 4.00 -11.55
C GLU A 168 11.94 4.24 -13.07
N ASN A 169 12.62 3.43 -13.89
CA ASN A 169 12.53 3.49 -15.34
C ASN A 169 11.45 2.57 -15.95
N ASP A 170 10.76 1.76 -15.13
CA ASP A 170 9.66 0.91 -15.58
C ASP A 170 8.32 1.66 -15.46
N SER A 171 8.05 2.48 -16.47
CA SER A 171 6.80 3.25 -16.53
C SER A 171 5.54 2.38 -16.55
N SER A 172 5.61 1.15 -17.06
CA SER A 172 4.48 0.22 -17.09
C SER A 172 4.15 -0.28 -15.68
N LEU A 173 5.18 -0.63 -14.90
CA LEU A 173 5.02 -1.07 -13.52
C LEU A 173 4.45 0.06 -12.64
N LEU A 174 4.99 1.27 -12.79
CA LEU A 174 4.50 2.44 -12.05
C LEU A 174 3.06 2.81 -12.46
N ALA A 175 2.74 2.78 -13.76
CA ALA A 175 1.37 3.02 -14.23
C ALA A 175 0.39 1.96 -13.72
N SER A 176 0.80 0.70 -13.63
CA SER A 176 -0.04 -0.36 -13.06
C SER A 176 -0.31 -0.15 -11.57
N ALA A 177 0.70 0.29 -10.80
CA ALA A 177 0.53 0.64 -9.39
C ALA A 177 -0.40 1.85 -9.20
N GLN A 178 -0.30 2.83 -10.09
CA GLN A 178 -1.18 4.02 -10.14
C GLN A 178 -2.63 3.62 -10.40
N GLU A 179 -2.89 2.89 -11.50
CA GLU A 179 -4.24 2.47 -11.90
C GLU A 179 -4.91 1.62 -10.82
N ARG A 180 -4.15 0.78 -10.12
CA ARG A 180 -4.66 -0.01 -9.01
C ARG A 180 -5.14 0.87 -7.85
N ALA A 181 -4.41 1.93 -7.51
CA ALA A 181 -4.81 2.86 -6.46
C ALA A 181 -6.07 3.64 -6.86
N GLU A 182 -6.11 4.14 -8.09
CA GLU A 182 -7.26 4.87 -8.65
C GLU A 182 -8.53 4.01 -8.63
N LYS A 183 -8.46 2.78 -9.14
CA LYS A 183 -9.59 1.85 -9.13
C LYS A 183 -10.12 1.56 -7.73
N LEU A 184 -9.25 1.41 -6.73
CA LEU A 184 -9.71 1.13 -5.37
C LEU A 184 -10.35 2.36 -4.72
N ILE A 185 -9.92 3.57 -5.07
CA ILE A 185 -10.55 4.81 -4.62
C ILE A 185 -11.90 5.00 -5.31
N GLU A 186 -11.97 4.77 -6.62
CA GLU A 186 -13.22 4.81 -7.39
C GLU A 186 -14.27 3.88 -6.78
N ASN A 187 -13.92 2.61 -6.56
CA ASN A 187 -14.80 1.65 -5.90
C ASN A 187 -15.26 2.11 -4.50
N TYR A 188 -14.38 2.76 -3.72
CA TYR A 188 -14.74 3.29 -2.41
C TYR A 188 -15.75 4.44 -2.52
N ILE A 189 -15.54 5.38 -3.45
CA ILE A 189 -16.43 6.52 -3.64
C ILE A 189 -17.78 6.06 -4.20
N ASP A 190 -17.80 5.10 -5.11
CA ASP A 190 -19.02 4.49 -5.62
C ASP A 190 -19.82 3.82 -4.50
N GLN A 191 -19.17 2.98 -3.67
CA GLN A 191 -19.82 2.34 -2.53
C GLN A 191 -20.35 3.34 -1.51
N LEU A 192 -19.64 4.44 -1.29
CA LEU A 192 -20.08 5.52 -0.41
C LEU A 192 -21.31 6.24 -0.97
N GLY A 193 -21.32 6.47 -2.28
CA GLY A 193 -22.44 7.06 -3.01
C GLY A 193 -23.68 6.19 -2.96
N GLU A 194 -23.54 4.89 -3.25
CA GLU A 194 -24.62 3.90 -3.14
C GLU A 194 -25.22 3.85 -1.72
N ALA A 195 -24.37 3.86 -0.69
CA ALA A 195 -24.81 3.83 0.71
C ALA A 195 -25.52 5.12 1.16
N SER A 196 -25.23 6.25 0.50
CA SER A 196 -25.77 7.57 0.86
C SER A 196 -26.87 8.04 -0.10
N ASP A 197 -27.23 7.26 -1.12
CA ASP A 197 -28.10 7.66 -2.24
C ASP A 197 -27.63 8.96 -2.95
N VAL A 198 -26.30 9.10 -3.08
CA VAL A 198 -25.64 10.25 -3.72
C VAL A 198 -24.77 9.77 -4.89
N LYS A 199 -24.88 10.41 -6.05
CA LYS A 199 -23.98 10.17 -7.17
C LYS A 199 -22.82 11.16 -7.13
N PHE A 200 -21.64 10.70 -6.74
CA PHE A 200 -20.41 11.51 -6.80
C PHE A 200 -19.84 11.54 -8.23
N ASN A 201 -19.25 12.69 -8.61
CA ASN A 201 -18.47 12.83 -9.84
C ASN A 201 -16.99 12.87 -9.47
N LEU A 202 -16.31 11.73 -9.63
CA LEU A 202 -14.90 11.59 -9.31
C LEU A 202 -14.00 12.06 -10.46
N ARG A 203 -12.98 12.85 -10.14
CA ARG A 203 -11.84 13.15 -11.01
C ARG A 203 -10.51 13.01 -10.28
N PHE A 204 -9.49 12.57 -11.00
CA PHE A 204 -8.10 12.51 -10.52
C PHE A 204 -7.28 13.61 -11.18
N GLU A 205 -6.47 14.30 -10.39
CA GLU A 205 -5.54 15.34 -10.86
C GLU A 205 -4.15 15.14 -10.26
N SER A 206 -3.11 15.52 -10.99
CA SER A 206 -1.74 15.46 -10.47
C SER A 206 -1.49 16.56 -9.43
N VAL A 207 -0.70 16.24 -8.40
CA VAL A 207 -0.28 17.21 -7.39
C VAL A 207 0.55 18.32 -8.05
N GLY A 208 0.03 19.55 -8.03
CA GLY A 208 0.66 20.74 -8.65
C GLY A 208 -0.25 21.51 -9.62
N ASN A 209 -1.42 20.98 -9.95
CA ASN A 209 -2.38 21.64 -10.84
C ASN A 209 -3.45 22.45 -10.08
N SER A 210 -3.05 23.20 -9.04
CA SER A 210 -3.95 24.17 -8.40
C SER A 210 -4.09 25.41 -9.30
N THR A 211 -4.89 25.34 -10.36
CA THR A 211 -5.33 26.56 -11.04
C THR A 211 -6.27 27.31 -10.11
N SER A 212 -5.74 28.39 -9.54
CA SER A 212 -6.49 29.46 -8.88
C SER A 212 -7.69 29.88 -9.75
N SER A 213 -8.89 29.40 -9.44
CA SER A 213 -10.11 30.07 -9.87
C SER A 213 -10.27 31.30 -8.97
N ASP A 214 -9.59 32.37 -9.35
CA ASP A 214 -9.84 33.69 -8.78
C ASP A 214 -11.30 34.07 -9.09
N LYS A 215 -12.10 34.21 -8.04
CA LYS A 215 -13.47 34.73 -8.11
C LYS A 215 -13.36 36.23 -8.39
N THR A 216 -13.35 36.62 -9.66
CA THR A 216 -13.58 38.02 -10.02
C THR A 216 -15.09 38.29 -10.01
N LYS A 217 -15.50 39.03 -8.99
CA LYS A 217 -16.77 39.75 -8.88
C LYS A 217 -16.72 41.04 -9.71
#